data_AF-A0A3M2GXH4-F1
#
_entry.id   AF-A0A3M2GXH4-F1
#
_cell.length_a   1.000
_cell.length_b   1.000
_cell.length_c   1.000
_cell.angle_alpha   90.00
_cell.angle_beta   90.00
_cell.angle_gamma   90.00
#
_symmetry.space_group_name_H-M   'P 1'
#
loop_
_entity.id
_entity.type
_entity.pdbx_description
1 polymer ?
#
loop_
_entity_poly.entity_id
_entity_poly.type
_entity_poly.pdbx_seq_one_letter_code
_entity_poly.pdbx_strand_id
1 'polypeptide(L)'
;MSVGVGILRVPKEAKKGEVVKVQMVITHPMTPPRKDPATGQTIPAHNLTKLDLFFNDKLVSTINMGAGISANPFIALTLKVEDSGVVKIVYEDNKGGKWEKTADIKAI
;
A
#
# COMPACT_ATOMS: atom_id res chain seq x y z
N MET A 1 9.93 16.06 -0.14
CA MET A 1 9.09 14.95 0.37
C MET A 1 9.36 13.74 -0.50
N SER A 2 9.91 12.67 0.08
CA SER A 2 10.24 11.45 -0.66
C SER A 2 8.94 10.74 -1.04
N VAL A 3 8.62 10.72 -2.33
CA VAL A 3 7.42 10.05 -2.86
C VAL A 3 7.56 8.54 -2.63
N GLY A 4 6.47 7.91 -2.18
CA GLY A 4 6.38 6.47 -2.00
C GLY A 4 6.90 5.94 -0.67
N VAL A 5 7.20 6.80 0.31
CA VAL A 5 7.47 6.34 1.69
C VAL A 5 6.18 5.76 2.29
N GLY A 6 6.21 4.47 2.62
CA GLY A 6 5.10 3.76 3.26
C GLY A 6 5.34 3.53 4.76
N ILE A 7 4.34 3.78 5.58
CA ILE A 7 4.28 3.37 6.99
C ILE A 7 3.33 2.18 7.07
N LEU A 8 3.87 1.02 7.45
CA LEU A 8 3.12 -0.21 7.70
C LEU A 8 2.90 -0.37 9.20
N ARG A 9 1.65 -0.53 9.61
CA ARG A 9 1.22 -0.79 10.98
C ARG A 9 0.51 -2.13 11.03
N VAL A 10 1.12 -3.05 11.75
CA VAL A 10 0.61 -4.39 12.01
C VAL A 10 0.82 -4.65 13.51
N PRO A 11 -0.13 -5.27 14.22
CA PRO A 11 0.12 -5.72 15.59
C PRO A 11 1.27 -6.73 15.62
N LYS A 12 2.13 -6.63 16.63
CA LYS A 12 3.28 -7.53 16.79
C LYS A 12 2.86 -8.95 17.18
N GLU A 13 1.71 -9.07 17.82
CA GLU A 13 1.19 -10.30 18.40
C GLU A 13 -0.30 -10.44 18.07
N ALA A 14 -0.75 -11.65 17.79
CA ALA A 14 -2.14 -11.98 17.51
C ALA A 14 -2.44 -13.38 18.04
N LYS A 15 -3.64 -13.63 18.57
CA LYS A 15 -4.01 -15.00 18.93
C LYS A 15 -4.21 -15.84 17.68
N LYS A 16 -3.93 -17.14 17.78
CA LYS A 16 -4.26 -18.07 16.69
C LYS A 16 -5.73 -17.97 16.28
N GLY A 17 -5.97 -17.67 15.02
CA GLY A 17 -7.30 -17.49 14.44
C GLY A 17 -7.89 -16.09 14.61
N GLU A 18 -7.15 -15.15 15.21
CA GLU A 18 -7.56 -13.76 15.36
C GLU A 18 -7.47 -12.99 14.04
N VAL A 19 -8.40 -12.07 13.83
CA VAL A 19 -8.41 -11.17 12.68
C VAL A 19 -7.74 -9.87 13.06
N VAL A 20 -6.54 -9.64 12.53
CA VAL A 20 -5.79 -8.40 12.76
C VAL A 20 -6.02 -7.39 11.65
N LYS A 21 -5.82 -6.11 11.98
CA LYS A 21 -5.83 -5.02 11.00
C LYS A 21 -4.41 -4.72 10.54
N VAL A 22 -4.20 -4.84 9.23
CA VAL A 22 -3.00 -4.39 8.53
C VAL A 22 -3.31 -3.01 7.97
N GLN A 23 -2.65 -1.99 8.49
CA GLN A 23 -2.86 -0.60 8.08
C GLN A 23 -1.61 -0.07 7.39
N MET A 24 -1.80 0.63 6.28
CA MET A 24 -0.72 1.21 5.50
C MET A 24 -1.04 2.64 5.11
N VAL A 25 -0.07 3.53 5.30
CA VAL A 25 -0.13 4.92 4.86
C VAL A 25 1.01 5.15 3.89
N ILE A 26 0.70 5.55 2.66
CA ILE A 26 1.73 5.79 1.64
C ILE A 26 1.78 7.28 1.37
N THR A 27 2.93 7.91 1.56
CA THR A 27 3.13 9.32 1.18
C THR A 27 3.24 9.42 -0.34
N HIS A 28 2.12 9.68 -1.01
CA HIS A 28 2.03 9.74 -2.46
C HIS A 28 1.08 10.87 -2.92
N PRO A 29 1.44 11.65 -3.94
CA PRO A 29 0.64 12.81 -4.38
C PRO A 29 -0.69 12.45 -5.06
N MET A 30 -0.82 11.25 -5.65
CA MET A 30 -2.04 10.76 -6.30
C MET A 30 -2.74 11.79 -7.19
N THR A 31 -2.00 12.41 -8.13
CA THR A 31 -2.55 13.48 -8.96
C THR A 31 -3.29 12.93 -10.17
N PRO A 32 -4.53 13.38 -10.44
CA PRO A 32 -5.22 13.07 -11.69
C PRO A 32 -4.53 13.76 -12.87
N PRO A 33 -4.83 13.33 -14.12
CA PRO A 33 -4.35 14.05 -15.28
C PRO A 33 -4.94 15.46 -15.27
N ARG A 34 -4.10 16.47 -15.47
CA ARG A 34 -4.52 17.88 -15.46
C ARG A 34 -3.88 18.63 -16.60
N LYS A 35 -4.55 19.68 -17.07
CA LYS A 35 -3.97 20.61 -18.03
C LYS A 35 -3.31 21.74 -17.27
N ASP A 36 -2.06 22.03 -17.58
CA ASP A 36 -1.36 23.17 -17.04
C ASP A 36 -1.98 24.47 -17.60
N PRO A 37 -2.48 25.38 -16.75
CA PRO A 37 -3.18 26.58 -17.22
C PRO A 37 -2.26 27.62 -17.86
N ALA A 38 -0.94 27.58 -17.57
CA ALA A 38 0.02 28.56 -18.10
C ALA A 38 0.61 28.12 -19.45
N THR A 39 0.85 26.82 -19.63
CA THR A 39 1.51 26.26 -20.82
C THR A 39 0.58 25.49 -21.74
N GLY A 40 -0.65 25.19 -21.28
CA GLY A 40 -1.61 24.36 -22.01
C GLY A 40 -1.21 22.89 -22.13
N GLN A 41 -0.11 22.46 -21.50
CA GLN A 41 0.38 21.08 -21.59
C GLN A 41 -0.42 20.13 -20.69
N THR A 42 -0.62 18.89 -21.15
CA THR A 42 -1.26 17.85 -20.35
C THR A 42 -0.22 17.22 -19.42
N ILE A 43 -0.40 17.39 -18.12
CA ILE A 43 0.38 16.69 -17.10
C ILE A 43 -0.27 15.31 -16.91
N PRO A 44 0.46 14.21 -17.18
CA PRO A 44 -0.06 12.87 -16.99
C PRO A 44 -0.34 12.59 -15.51
N ALA A 45 -1.27 11.68 -15.26
CA ALA A 45 -1.61 11.25 -13.91
C ALA A 45 -0.36 10.72 -13.19
N HIS A 46 -0.32 10.84 -11.86
CA HIS A 46 0.71 10.23 -11.04
C HIS A 46 0.03 9.54 -9.87
N ASN A 47 -0.20 8.24 -10.00
CA ASN A 47 -0.93 7.45 -9.02
C ASN A 47 -0.27 6.07 -8.83
N LEU A 48 -0.49 5.52 -7.64
CA LEU A 48 -0.25 4.12 -7.36
C LEU A 48 -1.19 3.29 -8.23
N THR A 49 -0.65 2.27 -8.87
CA THR A 49 -1.38 1.38 -9.80
C THR A 49 -1.75 0.07 -9.12
N LYS A 50 -0.83 -0.48 -8.34
CA LYS A 50 -0.99 -1.80 -7.72
C LYS A 50 -0.37 -1.84 -6.34
N LEU A 51 -1.05 -2.54 -5.43
CA LEU A 51 -0.54 -2.94 -4.13
C LEU A 51 -0.84 -4.42 -3.91
N ASP A 52 0.19 -5.22 -3.68
CA ASP A 52 0.10 -6.63 -3.35
C ASP A 52 0.45 -6.86 -1.88
N LEU A 53 -0.46 -7.50 -1.15
CA LEU A 53 -0.26 -7.95 0.22
C LEU A 53 0.08 -9.44 0.21
N PHE A 54 1.23 -9.76 0.78
CA PHE A 54 1.74 -11.09 0.99
C PHE A 54 1.80 -11.42 2.48
N PHE A 55 1.53 -12.67 2.80
CA PHE A 55 1.73 -13.22 4.14
C PHE A 55 2.46 -14.56 4.00
N ASN A 56 3.62 -14.69 4.65
CA ASN A 56 4.49 -15.86 4.50
C ASN A 56 4.75 -16.22 3.03
N ASP A 57 5.11 -15.20 2.24
CA ASP A 57 5.36 -15.27 0.79
C ASP A 57 4.16 -15.71 -0.07
N LYS A 58 2.98 -15.89 0.51
CA LYS A 58 1.74 -16.15 -0.22
C LYS A 58 1.01 -14.85 -0.49
N LEU A 59 0.63 -14.63 -1.75
CA LEU A 59 -0.24 -13.52 -2.13
C LEU A 59 -1.61 -13.70 -1.45
N VAL A 60 -1.97 -12.77 -0.58
CA VAL A 60 -3.25 -12.76 0.12
C VAL A 60 -4.25 -11.89 -0.63
N SER A 61 -3.80 -10.71 -1.08
CA SER A 61 -4.69 -9.75 -1.72
C SER A 61 -3.92 -8.84 -2.66
N THR A 62 -4.60 -8.44 -3.74
CA THR A 62 -4.12 -7.43 -4.69
C THR A 62 -5.15 -6.32 -4.74
N ILE A 63 -4.68 -5.09 -4.56
CA ILE A 63 -5.45 -3.86 -4.69
C ILE A 63 -4.99 -3.13 -5.93
N ASN A 64 -5.89 -2.99 -6.89
CA ASN A 64 -5.67 -2.14 -8.05
C ASN A 64 -6.18 -0.73 -7.72
N MET A 65 -5.27 0.24 -7.76
CA MET A 65 -5.55 1.64 -7.46
C MET A 65 -5.53 2.44 -8.76
N GLY A 66 -6.36 3.48 -8.82
CA GLY A 66 -6.47 4.35 -9.98
C GLY A 66 -6.39 5.83 -9.59
N ALA A 67 -6.59 6.69 -10.59
CA ALA A 67 -6.50 8.14 -10.44
C ALA A 67 -7.58 8.76 -9.51
N GLY A 68 -8.56 7.99 -9.06
CA GLY A 68 -9.62 8.45 -8.15
C GLY A 68 -9.29 8.36 -6.66
N ILE A 69 -8.10 7.86 -6.30
CA ILE A 69 -7.67 7.74 -4.91
C ILE A 69 -7.03 9.06 -4.45
N SER A 70 -7.39 9.50 -3.24
CA SER A 70 -6.87 10.73 -2.63
C SER A 70 -5.36 10.68 -2.35
N ALA A 71 -4.75 11.86 -2.26
CA ALA A 71 -3.37 12.00 -1.80
C ALA A 71 -3.17 11.36 -0.43
N ASN A 72 -1.97 10.81 -0.21
CA ASN A 72 -1.60 10.04 0.97
C ASN A 72 -2.56 8.87 1.27
N PRO A 73 -2.68 7.89 0.35
CA PRO A 73 -3.65 6.82 0.51
C PRO A 73 -3.45 6.05 1.82
N PHE A 74 -4.55 5.94 2.56
CA PHE A 74 -4.68 5.08 3.74
C PHE A 74 -5.41 3.81 3.35
N ILE A 75 -4.77 2.67 3.60
CA ILE A 75 -5.27 1.35 3.21
C ILE A 75 -5.32 0.50 4.47
N ALA A 76 -6.50 -0.03 4.77
CA ALA A 76 -6.70 -0.91 5.91
C ALA A 76 -7.32 -2.23 5.42
N LEU A 77 -6.62 -3.31 5.70
CA LEU A 77 -7.02 -4.68 5.37
C LEU A 77 -7.11 -5.50 6.64
N THR A 78 -7.94 -6.52 6.62
CA THR A 78 -8.01 -7.49 7.69
C THR A 78 -7.37 -8.79 7.25
N LEU A 79 -6.49 -9.33 8.08
CA LEU A 79 -5.80 -10.60 7.86
C LEU A 79 -6.11 -11.53 9.02
N LYS A 80 -6.56 -12.75 8.74
CA LYS A 80 -6.67 -13.80 9.74
C LYS A 80 -5.29 -14.43 9.95
N VAL A 81 -4.80 -14.42 11.18
CA VAL A 81 -3.46 -14.93 11.53
C VAL A 81 -3.61 -16.26 12.24
N GLU A 82 -3.19 -17.34 11.58
CA GLU A 82 -3.23 -18.69 12.14
C GLU A 82 -1.86 -19.09 12.72
N ASP A 83 -0.79 -18.62 12.07
CA ASP A 83 0.60 -18.89 12.44
C ASP A 83 1.43 -17.61 12.45
N SER A 84 2.57 -17.66 13.13
CA SER A 84 3.54 -16.55 13.08
C SER A 84 4.09 -16.39 11.67
N GLY A 85 4.40 -15.16 11.28
CA GLY A 85 4.82 -14.91 9.92
C GLY A 85 5.25 -13.48 9.63
N VAL A 86 5.53 -13.24 8.35
CA VAL A 86 5.90 -11.92 7.83
C VAL A 86 4.79 -11.42 6.91
N VAL A 87 4.25 -10.25 7.23
CA VAL A 87 3.39 -9.47 6.33
C VAL A 87 4.30 -8.63 5.45
N LYS A 88 4.23 -8.85 4.13
CA LYS A 88 4.95 -8.06 3.14
C LYS A 88 3.95 -7.34 2.25
N ILE A 89 4.14 -6.04 2.07
CA ILE A 89 3.36 -5.24 1.12
C ILE A 89 4.28 -4.67 0.07
N VAL A 90 3.94 -4.89 -1.19
CA VAL A 90 4.64 -4.36 -2.35
C VAL A 90 3.68 -3.44 -3.09
N TYR A 91 4.14 -2.25 -3.47
CA TYR A 91 3.32 -1.29 -4.19
C TYR A 91 4.13 -0.56 -5.24
N GLU A 92 3.44 -0.18 -6.31
CA GLU A 92 4.05 0.48 -7.46
C GLU A 92 3.18 1.63 -7.98
N ASP A 93 3.83 2.58 -8.63
CA ASP A 93 3.20 3.72 -9.29
C ASP A 93 3.45 3.73 -10.80
N ASN A 94 2.64 4.53 -11.50
CA ASN A 94 2.65 4.60 -12.96
C ASN A 94 3.87 5.31 -13.59
N LYS A 95 4.74 5.92 -12.79
CA LYS A 95 6.05 6.48 -13.20
C LYS A 95 7.21 5.54 -12.90
N GLY A 96 6.94 4.29 -12.51
CA GLY A 96 7.94 3.24 -12.34
C GLY A 96 8.57 3.17 -10.96
N GLY A 97 8.08 3.93 -9.98
CA GLY A 97 8.47 3.73 -8.59
C GLY A 97 7.87 2.44 -8.04
N LYS A 98 8.70 1.73 -7.30
CA LYS A 98 8.36 0.45 -6.65
C LYS A 98 8.91 0.48 -5.26
N TRP A 99 8.11 0.05 -4.31
CA TRP A 99 8.48 0.04 -2.91
C TRP A 99 7.94 -1.20 -2.23
N GLU A 100 8.60 -1.59 -1.15
CA GLU A 100 8.18 -2.69 -0.31
C GLU A 100 8.29 -2.33 1.17
N LYS A 101 7.41 -2.93 1.96
CA LYS A 101 7.43 -2.87 3.42
C LYS A 101 7.12 -4.24 4.00
N THR A 102 7.85 -4.60 5.05
CA THR A 102 7.67 -5.83 5.79
C THR A 102 7.36 -5.52 7.25
N ALA A 103 6.57 -6.40 7.86
CA ALA A 103 6.28 -6.37 9.29
C ALA A 103 6.10 -7.80 9.79
N ASP A 104 6.75 -8.12 10.90
CA ASP A 104 6.63 -9.40 11.57
C ASP A 104 5.39 -9.44 12.48
N ILE A 105 4.71 -10.58 12.47
CA ILE A 105 3.59 -10.86 13.35
C ILE A 105 3.76 -12.23 14.00
N LYS A 106 3.62 -12.27 15.33
CA LYS A 106 3.71 -13.51 16.11
C LYS A 106 2.32 -13.99 16.47
N ALA A 107 2.02 -15.23 16.13
CA ALA A 107 0.83 -15.93 16.62
C ALA A 107 1.14 -16.50 18.02
N ILE A 108 0.37 -16.04 19.01
CA ILE A 108 0.42 -16.51 20.40
C ILE A 108 -0.77 -17.42 20.74
#